data_AF-A0A537D2X6-F1
#
_entry.id   AF-A0A537D2X6-F1
#
_cell.length_a   1.000
_cell.length_b   1.000
_cell.length_c   1.000
_cell.angle_alpha   90.00
_cell.angle_beta   90.00
_cell.angle_gamma   90.00
#
_symmetry.space_group_name_H-M   'P 1'
#
loop_
_entity.id
_entity.type
_entity.pdbx_description
1 polymer ?
#
loop_
_entity_poly.entity_id
_entity_poly.type
_entity_poly.pdbx_seq_one_letter_code
_entity_poly.pdbx_strand_id
1 'polypeptide(L)'
;FHGAQMAPAPAHYDLARSGQADVSWFLHGGTPGRFPLTELISLPYMAGSAEIGTKTLNDAGLRSKYLDAEHRGVHVLLLLTHQPGNVHTTRKPIRTADDFKGLRIRFSAPTIRDFVAALGGTPVGVPPPDQLEMLQKGTLDGVFIDYGGAGIAFKMGGTLKYSTEMYSYVSSMTRPGAWRRKSAKAGTRSTPSARSCWSKAATR
;
A
#
# COMPACT_ATOMS: atom_id res chain seq x y z
N PHE A 1 11.12 -14.58 0.93
CA PHE A 1 11.99 -13.49 0.45
C PHE A 1 11.41 -12.16 0.88
N HIS A 2 12.09 -11.43 1.75
CA HIS A 2 11.62 -10.13 2.28
C HIS A 2 12.53 -9.00 1.78
N GLY A 3 12.10 -7.74 1.91
CA GLY A 3 12.95 -6.57 1.60
C GLY A 3 13.39 -6.48 0.13
N ALA A 4 12.51 -6.82 -0.81
CA ALA A 4 12.80 -6.74 -2.26
C ALA A 4 13.99 -7.62 -2.74
N GLN A 5 14.34 -8.69 -2.02
CA GLN A 5 15.42 -9.63 -2.38
C GLN A 5 15.26 -10.29 -3.76
N MET A 6 14.03 -10.52 -4.22
CA MET A 6 13.76 -11.20 -5.49
C MET A 6 13.71 -10.22 -6.67
N ALA A 7 13.12 -9.06 -6.45
CA ALA A 7 13.02 -7.98 -7.42
C ALA A 7 12.58 -6.68 -6.70
N PRO A 8 12.76 -5.50 -7.33
CA PRO A 8 12.17 -4.26 -6.84
C PRO A 8 10.64 -4.35 -6.71
N ALA A 9 10.07 -3.59 -5.78
CA ALA A 9 8.64 -3.67 -5.43
C ALA A 9 7.66 -3.57 -6.62
N PRO A 10 7.88 -2.73 -7.66
CA PRO A 10 6.98 -2.68 -8.83
C PRO A 10 6.94 -3.99 -9.64
N ALA A 11 8.02 -4.78 -9.63
CA ALA A 11 8.11 -6.03 -10.38
C ALA A 11 7.42 -7.23 -9.70
N HIS A 12 6.99 -7.07 -8.44
CA HIS A 12 6.40 -8.14 -7.64
C HIS A 12 5.13 -8.76 -8.26
N TYR A 13 4.32 -7.98 -8.98
CA TYR A 13 3.17 -8.54 -9.69
C TYR A 13 3.60 -9.53 -10.76
N ASP A 14 4.61 -9.15 -11.55
CA ASP A 14 5.07 -9.95 -12.69
C ASP A 14 5.84 -11.19 -12.25
N LEU A 15 6.46 -11.19 -11.06
CA LEU A 15 7.00 -12.40 -10.43
C LEU A 15 5.92 -13.47 -10.21
N ALA A 16 4.75 -13.07 -9.70
CA ALA A 16 3.63 -14.00 -9.51
C ALA A 16 3.01 -14.41 -10.85
N ARG A 17 2.82 -13.46 -11.77
CA ARG A 17 2.25 -13.72 -13.10
C ARG A 17 3.10 -14.69 -13.93
N SER A 18 4.42 -14.53 -13.91
CA SER A 18 5.36 -15.39 -14.64
C SER A 18 5.63 -16.73 -13.95
N GLY A 19 5.15 -16.92 -12.72
CA GLY A 19 5.38 -18.13 -11.94
C GLY A 19 6.80 -18.23 -11.34
N GLN A 20 7.59 -17.16 -11.39
CA GLN A 20 8.88 -17.09 -10.68
C GLN A 20 8.70 -17.06 -9.16
N ALA A 21 7.56 -16.56 -8.68
CA ALA A 21 7.13 -16.68 -7.30
C ALA A 21 5.72 -17.28 -7.24
N ASP A 22 5.49 -18.26 -6.36
CA ASP A 22 4.16 -18.86 -6.19
C ASP A 22 3.15 -17.87 -5.59
N VAL A 23 3.61 -17.02 -4.68
CA VAL A 23 2.82 -15.97 -4.03
C VAL A 23 3.68 -14.74 -3.91
N SER A 24 3.12 -13.58 -4.25
CA SER A 24 3.79 -12.29 -4.13
C SER A 24 2.96 -11.30 -3.32
N TRP A 25 3.55 -10.16 -2.98
CA TRP A 25 2.87 -9.03 -2.37
C TRP A 25 3.28 -7.76 -3.11
N PHE A 26 2.30 -7.04 -3.67
CA PHE A 26 2.57 -5.82 -4.43
C PHE A 26 1.61 -4.69 -4.03
N LEU A 27 2.09 -3.47 -4.20
CA LEU A 27 1.35 -2.23 -3.98
C LEU A 27 0.86 -1.72 -5.34
N HIS A 28 -0.45 -1.47 -5.51
CA HIS A 28 -0.99 -1.04 -6.81
C HIS A 28 -0.40 0.31 -7.24
N GLY A 29 -0.27 1.26 -6.29
CA GLY A 29 0.34 2.57 -6.53
C GLY A 29 1.81 2.54 -6.97
N GLY A 30 2.49 1.39 -6.86
CA GLY A 30 3.83 1.18 -7.41
C GLY A 30 3.86 0.93 -8.92
N THR A 31 2.71 0.68 -9.54
CA THR A 31 2.54 0.47 -10.99
C THR A 31 1.42 1.36 -11.54
N PRO A 32 1.66 2.68 -11.66
CA PRO A 32 0.62 3.65 -12.04
C PRO A 32 -0.08 3.28 -13.35
N GLY A 33 -1.41 3.38 -13.37
CA GLY A 33 -2.22 3.15 -14.57
C GLY A 33 -2.49 1.67 -14.91
N ARG A 34 -1.89 0.72 -14.16
CA ARG A 34 -2.13 -0.71 -14.37
C ARG A 34 -3.44 -1.21 -13.76
N PHE A 35 -3.89 -0.59 -12.67
CA PHE A 35 -5.09 -0.98 -11.91
C PHE A 35 -5.99 0.23 -11.59
N PRO A 36 -6.44 1.00 -12.61
CA PRO A 36 -7.13 2.26 -12.41
C PRO A 36 -8.38 2.17 -11.52
N LEU A 37 -9.18 1.10 -11.61
CA LEU A 37 -10.38 0.94 -10.78
C LEU A 37 -10.02 0.55 -9.35
N THR A 38 -9.03 -0.32 -9.17
CA THR A 38 -8.55 -0.72 -7.85
C THR A 38 -7.85 0.43 -7.12
N GLU A 39 -7.23 1.37 -7.84
CA GLU A 39 -6.57 2.56 -7.28
C GLU A 39 -7.57 3.64 -6.81
N LEU A 40 -8.85 3.57 -7.20
CA LEU A 40 -9.86 4.54 -6.74
C LEU A 40 -10.01 4.56 -5.21
N ILE A 41 -9.79 3.43 -4.55
CA ILE A 41 -9.82 3.35 -3.07
C ILE A 41 -8.70 4.20 -2.42
N SER A 42 -7.67 4.55 -3.18
CA SER A 42 -6.54 5.38 -2.74
C SER A 42 -6.74 6.87 -2.95
N LEU A 43 -7.92 7.28 -3.42
CA LEU A 43 -8.30 8.68 -3.34
C LEU A 43 -8.43 9.12 -1.87
N PRO A 44 -8.07 10.37 -1.56
CA PRO A 44 -8.22 10.87 -0.21
C PRO A 44 -9.66 10.73 0.31
N TYR A 45 -9.79 10.28 1.56
CA TYR A 45 -11.02 10.15 2.35
C TYR A 45 -12.04 9.12 1.86
N MET A 46 -11.63 8.19 0.99
CA MET A 46 -12.51 7.12 0.49
C MET A 46 -12.83 6.03 1.52
N ALA A 47 -11.86 5.64 2.35
CA ALA A 47 -12.02 4.59 3.35
C ALA A 47 -11.52 5.05 4.71
N GLY A 48 -12.41 5.01 5.71
CA GLY A 48 -12.10 5.45 7.08
C GLY A 48 -11.27 4.46 7.91
N SER A 49 -11.07 3.23 7.43
CA SER A 49 -10.24 2.24 8.11
C SER A 49 -9.70 1.18 7.15
N ALA A 50 -8.62 0.50 7.56
CA ALA A 50 -8.10 -0.65 6.84
C ALA A 50 -9.15 -1.77 6.68
N GLU A 51 -10.01 -1.95 7.68
CA GLU A 51 -11.04 -2.99 7.67
C GLU A 51 -12.12 -2.69 6.63
N ILE A 52 -12.63 -1.45 6.59
CA ILE A 52 -13.64 -1.03 5.63
C ILE A 52 -13.07 -1.13 4.21
N GLY A 53 -11.89 -0.57 3.95
CA GLY A 53 -11.26 -0.62 2.63
C GLY A 53 -11.02 -2.05 2.15
N THR A 54 -10.54 -2.93 3.04
CA THR A 54 -10.34 -4.35 2.73
C THR A 54 -11.66 -5.05 2.44
N LYS A 55 -12.71 -4.85 3.25
CA LYS A 55 -14.02 -5.47 3.01
C LYS A 55 -14.61 -5.01 1.68
N THR A 56 -14.57 -3.71 1.40
CA THR A 56 -15.09 -3.13 0.15
C THR A 56 -14.37 -3.70 -1.07
N LEU A 57 -13.04 -3.74 -1.07
CA LEU A 57 -12.27 -4.28 -2.19
C LEU A 57 -12.53 -5.78 -2.43
N ASN A 58 -12.87 -6.55 -1.40
CA ASN A 58 -13.16 -7.98 -1.54
C ASN A 58 -14.66 -8.31 -1.60
N ASP A 59 -15.53 -7.31 -1.72
CA ASP A 59 -16.95 -7.55 -2.01
C ASP A 59 -17.10 -8.32 -3.33
N ALA A 60 -17.92 -9.37 -3.33
CA ALA A 60 -18.05 -10.26 -4.48
C ALA A 60 -18.60 -9.56 -5.72
N GLY A 61 -19.52 -8.60 -5.54
CA GLY A 61 -20.09 -7.82 -6.63
C GLY A 61 -19.07 -6.87 -7.24
N LEU A 62 -18.31 -6.16 -6.39
CA LEU A 62 -17.25 -5.26 -6.85
C LEU A 62 -16.11 -6.02 -7.56
N ARG A 63 -15.67 -7.13 -6.97
CA ARG A 63 -14.61 -8.00 -7.51
C ARG A 63 -14.95 -8.53 -8.89
N SER A 64 -16.09 -9.21 -9.01
CA SER A 64 -16.51 -9.86 -10.25
C SER A 64 -16.80 -8.86 -11.38
N LYS A 65 -17.35 -7.70 -11.05
CA LYS A 65 -17.76 -6.70 -12.04
C LYS A 65 -16.63 -5.77 -12.49
N TYR A 66 -15.70 -5.42 -11.59
CA TYR A 66 -14.75 -4.34 -11.84
C TYR A 66 -13.29 -4.71 -11.60
N LEU A 67 -12.96 -5.40 -10.51
CA LEU A 67 -11.56 -5.48 -10.06
C LEU A 67 -10.80 -6.70 -10.60
N ASP A 68 -11.46 -7.85 -10.75
CA ASP A 68 -10.80 -9.09 -11.17
C ASP A 68 -10.26 -9.04 -12.59
N ALA A 69 -10.93 -8.29 -13.47
CA ALA A 69 -10.49 -8.10 -14.85
C ALA A 69 -9.15 -7.34 -14.95
N GLU A 70 -8.85 -6.45 -14.01
CA GLU A 70 -7.57 -5.73 -13.96
C GLU A 70 -6.41 -6.64 -13.52
N HIS A 71 -6.72 -7.74 -12.82
CA HIS A 71 -5.75 -8.67 -12.25
C HIS A 71 -5.53 -9.93 -13.10
N ARG A 72 -5.81 -9.87 -14.41
CA ARG A 72 -5.63 -11.02 -15.32
C ARG A 72 -4.19 -11.54 -15.32
N GLY A 73 -4.06 -12.86 -15.26
CA GLY A 73 -2.76 -13.56 -15.25
C GLY A 73 -2.28 -13.98 -13.86
N VAL A 74 -3.00 -13.61 -12.80
CA VAL A 74 -2.77 -14.12 -11.44
C VAL A 74 -4.09 -14.54 -10.81
N HIS A 75 -4.01 -15.38 -9.78
CA HIS A 75 -5.14 -15.64 -8.91
C HIS A 75 -5.06 -14.71 -7.69
N VAL A 76 -5.99 -13.76 -7.57
CA VAL A 76 -6.01 -12.85 -6.43
C VAL A 76 -6.52 -13.57 -5.20
N LEU A 77 -5.67 -13.71 -4.18
CA LEU A 77 -6.06 -14.34 -2.91
C LEU A 77 -6.76 -13.35 -1.99
N LEU A 78 -6.30 -12.10 -1.97
CA LEU A 78 -6.81 -11.05 -1.10
C LEU A 78 -6.35 -9.68 -1.59
N LEU A 79 -7.28 -8.71 -1.62
CA LEU A 79 -6.99 -7.28 -1.69
C LEU A 79 -6.96 -6.71 -0.27
N LEU A 80 -6.01 -5.85 0.06
CA LEU A 80 -5.84 -5.31 1.41
C LEU A 80 -5.59 -3.82 1.35
N THR A 81 -6.01 -3.11 2.39
CA THR A 81 -5.67 -1.71 2.59
C THR A 81 -4.94 -1.54 3.92
N HIS A 82 -3.97 -0.63 3.99
CA HIS A 82 -3.39 -0.21 5.27
C HIS A 82 -4.32 0.77 6.01
N GLN A 83 -3.98 1.12 7.26
CA GLN A 83 -4.73 2.15 8.00
C GLN A 83 -4.59 3.51 7.33
N PRO A 84 -5.57 4.42 7.46
CA PRO A 84 -5.48 5.72 6.80
C PRO A 84 -4.16 6.44 7.10
N GLY A 85 -3.49 6.87 6.03
CA GLY A 85 -2.16 7.47 6.08
C GLY A 85 -2.16 8.85 6.70
N ASN A 86 -1.05 9.17 7.35
CA ASN A 86 -0.74 10.44 7.98
C ASN A 86 0.55 11.02 7.41
N VAL A 87 0.75 12.33 7.58
CA VAL A 87 1.99 12.97 7.16
C VAL A 87 2.92 13.04 8.36
N HIS A 88 4.11 12.49 8.20
CA HIS A 88 5.14 12.52 9.23
C HIS A 88 6.32 13.32 8.74
N THR A 89 6.82 14.24 9.56
CA THR A 89 7.92 15.14 9.20
C THR A 89 9.06 15.08 10.21
N THR A 90 10.26 15.40 9.75
CA THR A 90 11.48 15.34 10.57
C THR A 90 11.74 16.62 11.36
N ARG A 91 11.32 17.78 10.84
CA ARG A 91 11.71 19.10 11.36
C ARG A 91 10.57 20.09 11.57
N LYS A 92 9.62 20.16 10.63
CA LYS A 92 8.54 21.16 10.65
C LYS A 92 7.19 20.50 10.92
N PRO A 93 6.48 20.83 12.01
CA PRO A 93 5.11 20.36 12.18
C PRO A 93 4.19 21.00 11.14
N ILE A 94 3.22 20.24 10.65
CA ILE A 94 2.18 20.74 9.74
C ILE A 94 0.92 20.96 10.57
N ARG A 95 0.48 22.22 10.69
CA ARG A 95 -0.75 22.59 11.43
C ARG A 95 -1.82 23.14 10.50
N THR A 96 -1.42 23.73 9.39
CA THR A 96 -2.32 24.26 8.36
C THR A 96 -1.96 23.71 6.98
N ALA A 97 -2.86 23.86 6.00
CA ALA A 97 -2.56 23.47 4.62
C ALA A 97 -1.36 24.23 4.05
N ASP A 98 -1.18 25.51 4.43
CA ASP A 98 -0.04 26.32 4.00
C ASP A 98 1.31 25.77 4.47
N ASP A 99 1.33 24.97 5.55
CA ASP A 99 2.58 24.42 6.06
C ASP A 99 3.22 23.40 5.13
N PHE A 100 2.46 22.83 4.19
CA PHE A 100 2.94 21.93 3.15
C PHE A 100 3.83 22.63 2.11
N LYS A 101 3.70 23.95 1.94
CA LYS A 101 4.40 24.71 0.89
C LYS A 101 5.90 24.47 0.94
N GLY A 102 6.43 23.93 -0.16
CA GLY A 102 7.87 23.66 -0.33
C GLY A 102 8.41 22.45 0.44
N LEU A 103 7.58 21.71 1.20
CA LEU A 103 8.01 20.47 1.84
C LEU A 103 8.13 19.34 0.82
N ARG A 104 9.27 18.64 0.82
CA ARG A 104 9.49 17.44 0.01
C ARG A 104 8.91 16.22 0.73
N ILE A 105 7.73 15.80 0.30
CA ILE A 105 6.98 14.71 0.92
C ILE A 105 6.99 13.49 0.01
N ARG A 106 7.43 12.36 0.56
CA ARG A 106 7.36 11.08 -0.15
C ARG A 106 5.92 10.58 -0.20
N PHE A 107 5.48 10.13 -1.38
CA PHE A 107 4.16 9.56 -1.61
C PHE A 107 4.22 8.05 -1.93
N SER A 108 3.10 7.35 -1.71
CA SER A 108 2.98 5.90 -1.94
C SER A 108 2.13 5.53 -3.15
N ALA A 109 1.33 6.46 -3.69
CA ALA A 109 0.46 6.24 -4.83
C ALA A 109 0.31 7.54 -5.66
N PRO A 110 -0.01 7.45 -6.96
CA PRO A 110 -0.18 8.62 -7.83
C PRO A 110 -1.24 9.62 -7.33
N THR A 111 -2.34 9.13 -6.79
CA THR A 111 -3.39 9.99 -6.19
C THR A 111 -2.84 10.83 -5.03
N ILE A 112 -1.89 10.29 -4.27
CA ILE A 112 -1.26 10.97 -3.14
C ILE A 112 -0.17 11.94 -3.59
N ARG A 113 0.52 11.67 -4.70
CA ARG A 113 1.38 12.66 -5.36
C ARG A 113 0.58 13.91 -5.69
N ASP A 114 -0.58 13.74 -6.32
CA ASP A 114 -1.42 14.84 -6.75
C ASP A 114 -2.04 15.58 -5.56
N PHE A 115 -2.42 14.84 -4.51
CA PHE A 115 -2.89 15.43 -3.26
C PHE A 115 -1.81 16.28 -2.55
N VAL A 116 -0.57 15.80 -2.46
CA VAL A 116 0.56 16.57 -1.90
C VAL A 116 0.82 17.82 -2.73
N ALA A 117 0.80 17.72 -4.06
CA ALA A 117 0.99 18.86 -4.95
C ALA A 117 -0.15 19.89 -4.80
N ALA A 118 -1.39 19.44 -4.67
CA ALA A 118 -2.55 20.31 -4.45
C ALA A 118 -2.47 21.09 -3.13
N LEU A 119 -1.81 20.53 -2.11
CA LEU A 119 -1.51 21.21 -0.85
C LEU A 119 -0.28 22.14 -0.93
N GLY A 120 0.38 22.24 -2.09
CA GLY A 120 1.58 23.07 -2.31
C GLY A 120 2.90 22.41 -1.92
N GLY A 121 2.87 21.13 -1.52
CA GLY A 121 4.06 20.33 -1.27
C GLY A 121 4.76 19.91 -2.56
N THR A 122 6.03 19.50 -2.43
CA THR A 122 6.80 18.88 -3.51
C THR A 122 6.74 17.36 -3.34
N PRO A 123 5.94 16.63 -4.14
CA PRO A 123 5.87 15.18 -4.03
C PRO A 123 7.14 14.55 -4.59
N VAL A 124 7.76 13.65 -3.82
CA VAL A 124 9.00 12.95 -4.23
C VAL A 124 8.75 11.44 -4.31
N GLY A 125 8.98 10.87 -5.49
CA GLY A 125 8.85 9.42 -5.72
C GLY A 125 10.10 8.69 -5.26
N VAL A 126 10.03 8.04 -4.10
CA VAL A 126 11.14 7.27 -3.53
C VAL A 126 10.68 5.85 -3.21
N PRO A 127 11.47 4.81 -3.54
CA PRO A 127 11.19 3.44 -3.12
C PRO A 127 11.05 3.33 -1.59
N PRO A 128 10.16 2.46 -1.09
CA PRO A 128 9.95 2.33 0.35
C PRO A 128 11.21 2.01 1.18
N PRO A 129 12.20 1.21 0.71
CA PRO A 129 13.42 0.96 1.49
C PRO A 129 14.30 2.20 1.70
N ASP A 130 14.31 3.13 0.75
CA ASP A 130 15.28 4.23 0.70
C ASP A 130 14.83 5.47 1.48
N GLN A 131 13.55 5.53 1.84
CA GLN A 131 12.94 6.71 2.46
C GLN A 131 13.59 7.09 3.81
N LEU A 132 14.02 6.12 4.63
CA LEU A 132 14.65 6.41 5.91
C LEU A 132 16.00 7.12 5.72
N GLU A 133 16.84 6.61 4.82
CA GLU A 133 18.14 7.21 4.52
C GLU A 133 17.98 8.63 3.97
N MET A 134 17.01 8.84 3.08
CA MET A 134 16.72 10.17 2.53
C MET A 134 16.17 11.15 3.57
N LEU A 135 15.39 10.68 4.55
CA LEU A 135 14.95 11.51 5.69
C LEU A 135 16.14 11.90 6.57
N GLN A 136 17.06 10.97 6.85
CA GLN A 136 18.26 11.23 7.65
C GLN A 136 19.22 12.21 6.95
N LYS A 137 19.42 12.06 5.64
CA LYS A 137 20.20 13.00 4.81
C LYS A 137 19.53 14.38 4.64
N GLY A 138 18.24 14.50 4.98
CA GLY A 138 17.49 15.73 4.79
C GLY A 138 17.19 16.04 3.33
N THR A 139 17.22 15.05 2.44
CA THR A 139 16.73 15.15 1.06
C THR A 139 15.20 14.99 0.97
N LEU A 140 14.60 14.37 2.00
CA LEU A 140 13.16 14.35 2.26
C LEU A 140 12.85 15.09 3.55
N ASP A 141 11.76 15.86 3.55
CA ASP A 141 11.29 16.58 4.74
C ASP A 141 10.24 15.76 5.51
N GLY A 142 9.55 14.85 4.81
CA GLY A 142 8.56 13.96 5.40
C GLY A 142 8.12 12.81 4.49
N VAL A 143 7.31 11.93 5.07
CA VAL A 143 6.72 10.76 4.40
C VAL A 143 5.21 10.76 4.64
N PHE A 144 4.46 10.34 3.62
CA PHE A 144 3.02 10.07 3.73
C PHE A 144 2.79 8.56 3.82
N ILE A 145 2.44 8.09 5.02
CA ILE A 145 2.30 6.65 5.34
C ILE A 145 1.48 6.49 6.62
N ASP A 146 0.97 5.29 6.91
CA ASP A 146 0.33 4.99 8.20
C ASP A 146 1.36 4.84 9.34
N TYR A 147 0.89 4.92 10.59
CA TYR A 147 1.73 4.78 11.78
C TYR A 147 2.49 3.44 11.86
N GLY A 148 1.85 2.33 11.45
CA GLY A 148 2.49 1.02 11.46
C GLY A 148 3.64 0.94 10.46
N GLY A 149 3.44 1.51 9.27
CA GLY A 149 4.48 1.71 8.27
C GLY A 149 5.64 2.57 8.78
N ALA A 150 5.34 3.78 9.27
CA ALA A 150 6.35 4.72 9.75
C ALA A 150 7.18 4.15 10.93
N GLY A 151 6.51 3.64 11.96
CA GLY A 151 7.13 3.26 13.22
C GLY A 151 7.75 1.86 13.22
N ILE A 152 7.00 0.86 12.74
CA ILE A 152 7.38 -0.55 12.91
C ILE A 152 8.07 -1.09 11.67
N ALA A 153 7.45 -0.92 10.50
CA ALA A 153 7.93 -1.57 9.28
C ALA A 153 9.25 -0.98 8.77
N PHE A 154 9.35 0.35 8.75
CA PHE A 154 10.52 1.07 8.24
C PHE A 154 11.39 1.69 9.34
N LYS A 155 11.07 1.44 10.62
CA LYS A 155 11.88 1.86 11.78
C LYS A 155 12.25 3.34 11.76
N MET A 156 11.34 4.21 11.36
CA MET A 156 11.59 5.66 11.30
C MET A 156 11.40 6.35 12.66
N GLY A 157 11.11 5.56 13.71
CA GLY A 157 11.08 6.04 15.09
C GLY A 157 12.38 6.75 15.46
N GLY A 158 12.26 7.97 15.99
CA GLY A 158 13.40 8.83 16.34
C GLY A 158 13.89 9.74 15.20
N THR A 159 13.61 9.41 13.93
CA THR A 159 13.89 10.31 12.79
C THR A 159 12.72 11.25 12.53
N LEU A 160 11.50 10.71 12.58
CA LEU A 160 10.27 11.48 12.49
C LEU A 160 9.97 12.12 13.84
N LYS A 161 9.88 13.46 13.88
CA LYS A 161 9.64 14.22 15.11
C LYS A 161 8.19 14.66 15.25
N TYR A 162 7.50 14.84 14.13
CA TYR A 162 6.12 15.32 14.10
C TYR A 162 5.27 14.38 13.24
N SER A 163 4.05 14.14 13.71
CA SER A 163 3.03 13.42 12.97
C SER A 163 1.80 14.29 12.92
N THR A 164 1.33 14.60 11.71
CA THR A 164 0.09 15.33 11.48
C THR A 164 -0.96 14.33 11.06
N GLU A 165 -1.94 14.15 11.95
CA GLU A 165 -3.04 13.22 11.74
C GLU A 165 -4.03 13.80 10.74
N MET A 166 -4.12 13.15 9.59
CA MET A 166 -5.05 13.52 8.53
C MET A 166 -6.01 12.38 8.19
N TYR A 167 -5.66 11.13 8.52
CA TYR A 167 -6.43 9.92 8.20
C TYR A 167 -6.91 9.91 6.75
N SER A 168 -6.02 10.27 5.84
CA SER A 168 -6.44 10.77 4.54
C SER A 168 -6.55 9.71 3.48
N TYR A 169 -5.80 8.61 3.50
CA TYR A 169 -5.84 7.67 2.38
C TYR A 169 -5.46 6.25 2.76
N VAL A 170 -5.93 5.27 1.98
CA VAL A 170 -5.47 3.90 2.06
C VAL A 170 -4.93 3.42 0.73
N SER A 171 -3.80 2.73 0.71
CA SER A 171 -3.30 2.09 -0.50
C SER A 171 -3.73 0.63 -0.54
N SER A 172 -4.25 0.20 -1.68
CA SER A 172 -4.53 -1.20 -1.93
C SER A 172 -3.24 -1.98 -2.16
N MET A 173 -3.18 -3.19 -1.64
CA MET A 173 -2.15 -4.19 -1.85
C MET A 173 -2.82 -5.50 -2.19
N THR A 174 -2.14 -6.33 -2.97
CA THR A 174 -2.69 -7.65 -3.32
C THR A 174 -1.68 -8.72 -3.02
N ARG A 175 -2.22 -9.87 -2.62
CA ARG A 175 -1.47 -11.12 -2.55
C ARG A 175 -1.84 -12.01 -3.74
N PRO A 176 -1.21 -11.85 -4.92
CA PRO A 176 -1.46 -12.73 -6.04
C PRO A 176 -0.75 -14.08 -5.85
N GLY A 177 -1.44 -15.16 -6.19
CA GLY A 177 -0.85 -16.47 -6.44
C GLY A 177 -0.60 -16.68 -7.93
N ALA A 178 0.47 -17.41 -8.26
CA ALA A 178 0.76 -17.82 -9.62
C ALA A 178 -0.39 -18.65 -10.19
N TRP A 179 -0.82 -18.33 -11.41
CA TRP A 179 -1.79 -19.15 -12.13
C TRP A 179 -1.10 -20.41 -12.66
N ARG A 180 -0.81 -21.37 -11.79
CA ARG A 180 -0.63 -22.74 -12.25
C ARG A 180 -2.00 -23.26 -12.66
N ARG A 181 -2.12 -23.75 -13.89
CA ARG A 181 -3.17 -24.67 -14.33
C ARG A 181 -3.06 -25.90 -13.42
N LYS A 182 -3.58 -25.85 -12.18
CA LYS A 182 -3.72 -27.05 -11.36
C LYS A 182 -4.69 -27.92 -12.14
N SER A 183 -4.16 -28.95 -12.80
CA SER A 183 -4.93 -29.99 -13.44
C SER A 183 -6.05 -30.42 -12.50
N ALA A 184 -7.21 -30.74 -13.06
CA ALA A 184 -8.46 -31.13 -12.43
C ALA A 184 -8.40 -32.36 -11.47
N LYS A 185 -7.45 -32.43 -10.54
CA LYS A 185 -7.21 -33.58 -9.64
C LYS A 185 -6.87 -33.21 -8.19
N ALA A 186 -7.09 -31.97 -7.75
CA ALA A 186 -7.05 -31.64 -6.32
C ALA A 186 -8.49 -31.43 -5.83
N GLY A 187 -9.17 -32.54 -5.58
CA GLY A 187 -10.48 -32.54 -4.93
C GLY A 187 -10.43 -31.83 -3.57
N THR A 188 -11.48 -31.06 -3.29
CA THR A 188 -12.04 -30.80 -1.96
C THR A 188 -11.04 -30.79 -0.78
N ARG A 189 -10.26 -29.73 -0.65
CA ARG A 189 -9.80 -29.26 0.67
C ARG A 189 -9.90 -27.74 0.71
N SER A 190 -11.07 -27.25 1.13
CA SER A 190 -11.21 -25.91 1.68
C SER A 190 -10.20 -25.77 2.83
N THR A 191 -9.31 -24.80 2.75
CA THR A 191 -8.33 -24.50 3.81
C THR A 191 -8.95 -23.44 4.73
N PRO A 192 -9.30 -23.76 5.99
CA PRO A 192 -9.88 -22.80 6.92
C PRO A 192 -8.78 -22.06 7.73
N SER A 193 -7.66 -21.69 7.11
CA SER A 193 -6.53 -21.07 7.81
C SER A 193 -6.40 -19.56 7.62
N ALA A 194 -6.98 -19.00 6.56
CA ALA A 194 -6.88 -17.56 6.30
C ALA A 194 -7.79 -16.72 7.20
N ARG A 195 -8.92 -17.24 7.70
CA ARG A 195 -9.80 -16.49 8.63
C ARG A 195 -9.34 -16.58 10.09
N SER A 196 -8.78 -17.71 10.52
CA SER A 196 -8.44 -17.94 11.93
C SER A 196 -7.19 -17.22 12.41
N CYS A 197 -6.27 -16.88 11.49
CA CYS A 197 -5.06 -16.15 11.84
C CYS A 197 -5.36 -14.68 12.22
N TRP A 198 -6.42 -14.09 11.66
CA TRP A 198 -6.72 -12.66 11.86
C TRP A 198 -7.63 -12.38 13.06
N SER A 199 -8.44 -13.33 13.53
CA SER A 199 -9.22 -13.10 14.76
C SER A 199 -8.33 -12.98 16.00
N LYS A 200 -7.12 -13.56 15.98
CA LYS A 200 -6.16 -13.48 17.09
C LYS A 200 -5.26 -12.23 17.06
N ALA A 201 -5.17 -11.53 15.93
CA ALA A 201 -4.41 -10.29 15.81
C ALA A 201 -5.22 -9.03 16.17
N ALA A 202 -6.55 -9.15 16.30
CA ALA A 202 -7.45 -8.05 16.69
C ALA A 202 -7.77 -8.01 18.19
N THR A 203 -7.13 -8.86 19.02
CA THR A 203 -7.39 -8.96 20.48
C THR A 203 -6.10 -8.97 21.31
N ARG A 204 -5.08 -8.23 20.90
CA ARG A 204 -3.95 -7.84 21.77
C ARG A 204 -3.45 -6.45 21.42
#